data_AF-A0A6G7YAP4-F1
#
_entry.id   AF-A0A6G7YAP4-F1
#
_cell.length_a   1.000
_cell.length_b   1.000
_cell.length_c   1.000
_cell.angle_alpha   90.00
_cell.angle_beta   90.00
_cell.angle_gamma   90.00
#
_symmetry.space_group_name_H-M   'P 1'
#
loop_
_entity.id
_entity.type
_entity.pdbx_description
1 polymer ?
#
loop_
_entity_poly.entity_id
_entity_poly.type
_entity_poly.pdbx_seq_one_letter_code
_entity_poly.pdbx_strand_id
1 'polypeptide(L)'
;MRPTLTRLRHRAIAAGLAVVLAAGLALTAPTDAHAAITGAPNKLDLLAVRGDGDLLLYRNTGSVSAPYSGGSVQLGHGWDGFGTVVAGDFDGDGRSDVFAAPPVVDSTVNQDARVYVNTWSGSGPLASTVRASIPAGTRLVAAGDLNGDGVDDLLRVSADGRLFVELSSLAEPGNGTFGGFGAPVGHGWGSFKEISLADMNRDGFADIIGRRDDGALWLYLNRGAGAWGTIPTSIVGPGRQIGWGWDGMRTIVVGDTTGDGWPDVLAVRDDGVLLSYTNSRSVTHPYSASRQVGHGWGGFSKLMLADFHTARATSLSIGPSDIDSYQGPAGVMTTVNGAQALRFSSNGIGWTSLAGGTPTTRWRSSCGRTSDAAWRPA
;
A
#
# COMPACT_ATOMS: atom_id res chain seq x y z
N MET A 1 -70.67 -22.32 -19.26
CA MET A 1 -71.07 -21.19 -20.12
C MET A 1 -70.04 -20.07 -19.97
N ARG A 2 -69.33 -19.71 -21.03
CA ARG A 2 -68.83 -18.34 -21.27
C ARG A 2 -69.99 -17.53 -21.91
N PRO A 3 -69.96 -16.18 -22.10
CA PRO A 3 -69.07 -15.08 -21.64
C PRO A 3 -69.91 -13.95 -20.96
N THR A 4 -69.42 -12.76 -20.58
CA THR A 4 -69.32 -11.57 -21.47
C THR A 4 -68.22 -10.60 -21.02
N LEU A 5 -67.36 -10.23 -21.98
CA LEU A 5 -66.40 -9.12 -21.92
C LEU A 5 -67.13 -7.79 -22.15
N THR A 6 -66.86 -6.80 -21.31
CA THR A 6 -67.14 -5.38 -21.64
C THR A 6 -65.82 -4.64 -21.74
N ARG A 7 -65.54 -4.13 -22.94
CA ARG A 7 -64.34 -3.36 -23.32
C ARG A 7 -64.29 -2.04 -22.54
N LEU A 8 -63.20 -1.80 -21.82
CA LEU A 8 -62.81 -0.46 -21.39
C LEU A 8 -61.80 0.11 -22.38
N ARG A 9 -62.14 1.29 -22.92
CA ARG A 9 -61.42 2.00 -23.96
C ARG A 9 -60.11 2.56 -23.38
N HIS A 10 -59.00 2.33 -24.08
CA HIS A 10 -57.72 2.97 -23.84
C HIS A 10 -57.89 4.50 -23.87
N ARG A 11 -57.69 5.15 -22.71
CA ARG A 11 -57.24 6.53 -22.63
C ARG A 11 -55.76 6.47 -22.27
N ALA A 12 -54.90 6.83 -23.21
CA ALA A 12 -53.50 7.08 -22.97
C ALA A 12 -53.39 8.25 -21.97
N ILE A 13 -53.06 7.94 -20.72
CA ILE A 13 -52.57 8.92 -19.76
C ILE A 13 -51.06 8.80 -19.85
N ALA A 14 -50.43 9.86 -20.34
CA ALA A 14 -48.98 10.01 -20.36
C ALA A 14 -48.47 9.89 -18.92
N ALA A 15 -47.81 8.77 -18.62
CA ALA A 15 -47.04 8.61 -17.41
C ALA A 15 -45.76 9.44 -17.55
N GLY A 16 -45.82 10.69 -17.08
CA GLY A 16 -44.63 11.46 -16.75
C GLY A 16 -43.93 10.78 -15.58
N LEU A 17 -42.95 9.94 -15.89
CA LEU A 17 -42.08 9.30 -14.93
C LEU A 17 -41.18 10.40 -14.31
N ALA A 18 -41.66 11.00 -13.22
CA ALA A 18 -40.81 11.78 -12.33
C ALA A 18 -39.87 10.80 -11.61
N VAL A 19 -38.66 10.62 -12.15
CA VAL A 19 -37.58 9.95 -11.44
C VAL A 19 -37.16 10.90 -10.31
N VAL A 20 -37.64 10.58 -9.11
CA VAL A 20 -37.08 11.10 -7.86
C VAL A 20 -35.69 10.46 -7.72
N LEU A 21 -34.66 11.23 -8.04
CA LEU A 21 -33.27 10.91 -7.66
C LEU A 21 -33.17 11.07 -6.14
N ALA A 22 -33.45 9.99 -5.42
CA ALA A 22 -33.05 9.87 -4.02
C ALA A 22 -31.52 9.77 -3.97
N ALA A 23 -30.90 10.83 -3.46
CA ALA A 23 -29.54 10.81 -2.98
C ALA A 23 -29.40 9.72 -1.89
N GLY A 24 -28.37 8.89 -1.99
CA GLY A 24 -28.09 7.88 -0.97
C GLY A 24 -27.65 6.52 -1.48
N LEU A 25 -26.86 6.45 -2.54
CA LEU A 25 -25.83 5.41 -2.65
C LEU A 25 -24.50 6.14 -2.84
N ALA A 26 -23.77 6.31 -1.74
CA ALA A 26 -22.33 6.46 -1.81
C ALA A 26 -21.81 5.17 -2.43
N LEU A 27 -21.47 5.23 -3.72
CA LEU A 27 -20.58 4.25 -4.32
C LEU A 27 -19.23 4.48 -3.61
N THR A 28 -18.96 3.76 -2.53
CA THR A 28 -17.60 3.52 -2.10
C THR A 28 -16.94 2.80 -3.27
N ALA A 29 -16.14 3.52 -4.05
CA ALA A 29 -15.19 2.91 -4.95
C ALA A 29 -13.90 2.74 -4.14
N PRO A 30 -13.64 1.58 -3.52
CA PRO A 30 -12.27 1.20 -3.27
C PRO A 30 -11.65 0.78 -4.61
N THR A 31 -10.34 0.92 -4.72
CA THR A 31 -9.44 0.56 -5.84
C THR A 31 -9.19 1.66 -6.91
N ASP A 32 -7.96 2.19 -6.87
CA ASP A 32 -7.13 2.49 -8.07
C ASP A 32 -7.30 3.80 -8.87
N ALA A 33 -7.70 4.91 -8.25
CA ALA A 33 -7.64 6.21 -8.94
C ALA A 33 -6.24 6.88 -8.97
N HIS A 34 -5.22 6.39 -8.22
CA HIS A 34 -3.91 7.06 -8.12
C HIS A 34 -2.75 6.45 -8.92
N ALA A 35 -2.88 5.21 -9.41
CA ALA A 35 -1.97 4.62 -10.40
C ALA A 35 -2.23 5.12 -11.84
N ALA A 36 -3.28 5.92 -12.04
CA ALA A 36 -4.04 5.95 -13.29
C ALA A 36 -3.50 6.84 -14.43
N ILE A 37 -2.27 7.36 -14.37
CA ILE A 37 -1.83 8.37 -15.36
C ILE A 37 -0.47 8.09 -16.01
N THR A 38 0.49 7.45 -15.34
CA THR A 38 1.79 7.13 -15.97
C THR A 38 2.18 5.66 -15.89
N GLY A 39 1.38 4.80 -15.27
CA GLY A 39 1.72 3.38 -15.15
C GLY A 39 3.10 3.14 -14.55
N ALA A 40 3.58 4.01 -13.66
CA ALA A 40 4.69 3.67 -12.79
C ALA A 40 4.09 3.08 -11.50
N PRO A 41 4.28 1.79 -11.21
CA PRO A 41 4.05 1.23 -9.89
C PRO A 41 4.80 2.08 -8.87
N ASN A 42 4.12 2.40 -7.78
CA ASN A 42 4.69 3.23 -6.75
C ASN A 42 5.94 2.54 -6.18
N LYS A 43 7.09 3.17 -6.32
CA LYS A 43 8.37 2.59 -5.91
C LYS A 43 8.58 2.90 -4.45
N LEU A 44 8.78 1.91 -3.60
CA LEU A 44 8.94 2.19 -2.19
C LEU A 44 10.26 2.92 -1.91
N ASP A 45 10.15 3.99 -1.12
CA ASP A 45 11.28 4.66 -0.49
C ASP A 45 11.89 3.77 0.61
N LEU A 46 13.08 4.15 1.06
CA LEU A 46 13.77 3.46 2.15
C LEU A 46 13.85 4.37 3.37
N LEU A 47 13.22 3.93 4.45
CA LEU A 47 13.43 4.48 5.78
C LEU A 47 14.52 3.69 6.50
N ALA A 48 15.37 4.40 7.23
CA ALA A 48 16.41 3.78 8.04
C ALA A 48 16.61 4.50 9.37
N VAL A 49 16.67 3.74 10.46
CA VAL A 49 17.05 4.25 11.78
C VAL A 49 18.55 4.08 11.93
N ARG A 50 19.27 5.20 11.99
CA ARG A 50 20.73 5.21 12.19
C ARG A 50 21.05 5.00 13.66
N GLY A 51 22.21 4.42 13.96
CA GLY A 51 22.62 4.09 15.34
C GLY A 51 22.77 5.28 16.29
N ASP A 52 22.71 6.51 15.80
CA ASP A 52 22.66 7.74 16.60
C ASP A 52 21.22 8.25 16.84
N GLY A 53 20.20 7.50 16.43
CA GLY A 53 18.79 7.79 16.70
C GLY A 53 18.06 8.56 15.61
N ASP A 54 18.72 8.94 14.52
CA ASP A 54 18.06 9.62 13.42
C ASP A 54 17.20 8.64 12.60
N LEU A 55 15.94 9.01 12.34
CA LEU A 55 15.14 8.39 11.29
C LEU A 55 15.39 9.14 9.98
N LEU A 56 15.89 8.43 8.98
CA LEU A 56 16.28 8.98 7.70
C LEU A 56 15.43 8.40 6.57
N LEU A 57 14.96 9.27 5.68
CA LEU A 57 14.30 8.93 4.43
C LEU A 57 15.28 9.02 3.27
N TYR A 58 15.41 7.94 2.53
CA TYR A 58 16.14 7.85 1.26
C TYR A 58 15.13 7.66 0.14
N ARG A 59 15.04 8.65 -0.75
CA ARG A 59 14.06 8.63 -1.83
C ARG A 59 14.44 7.62 -2.89
N ASN A 60 13.46 6.89 -3.39
CA ASN A 60 13.64 6.01 -4.53
C ASN A 60 13.89 6.85 -5.78
N THR A 61 14.97 6.57 -6.50
CA THR A 61 15.35 7.30 -7.72
C THR A 61 14.73 6.70 -8.99
N GLY A 62 14.14 5.51 -8.87
CA GLY A 62 13.70 4.69 -9.97
C GLY A 62 14.81 3.97 -10.74
N SER A 63 16.07 4.13 -10.35
CA SER A 63 17.21 3.43 -10.96
C SER A 63 17.47 2.09 -10.31
N VAL A 64 17.34 0.98 -11.05
CA VAL A 64 17.68 -0.38 -10.54
C VAL A 64 19.15 -0.49 -10.11
N SER A 65 20.02 0.43 -10.56
CA SER A 65 21.46 0.43 -10.24
C SER A 65 21.85 1.27 -9.04
N ALA A 66 21.03 2.24 -8.70
CA ALA A 66 21.21 3.17 -7.60
C ALA A 66 19.82 3.57 -7.11
N PRO A 67 19.06 2.62 -6.53
CA PRO A 67 17.63 2.75 -6.27
C PRO A 67 17.34 3.85 -5.26
N TYR A 68 18.29 4.24 -4.42
CA TYR A 68 18.10 5.25 -3.40
C TYR A 68 18.99 6.47 -3.61
N SER A 69 18.48 7.64 -3.24
CA SER A 69 19.20 8.90 -3.32
C SER A 69 20.51 8.83 -2.52
N GLY A 70 21.57 9.46 -3.04
CA GLY A 70 22.86 9.56 -2.33
C GLY A 70 22.82 10.43 -1.07
N GLY A 71 21.73 11.19 -0.86
CA GLY A 71 21.44 11.94 0.36
C GLY A 71 20.14 11.46 1.02
N SER A 72 19.94 11.86 2.27
CA SER A 72 18.75 11.52 3.07
C SER A 72 18.07 12.76 3.63
N VAL A 73 16.79 12.64 3.96
CA VAL A 73 16.05 13.64 4.74
C VAL A 73 15.81 13.10 6.14
N GLN A 74 16.13 13.89 7.16
CA GLN A 74 15.87 13.51 8.54
C GLN A 74 14.40 13.73 8.89
N LEU A 75 13.71 12.67 9.31
CA LEU A 75 12.31 12.65 9.72
C LEU A 75 12.15 12.66 11.26
N GLY A 76 13.23 12.70 12.01
CA GLY A 76 13.23 12.85 13.46
C GLY A 76 14.49 12.31 14.11
N HIS A 77 14.50 12.34 15.44
CA HIS A 77 15.60 11.87 16.28
C HIS A 77 15.05 11.08 17.48
N GLY A 78 15.87 10.21 18.09
CA GLY A 78 15.49 9.32 19.19
C GLY A 78 14.78 8.03 18.78
N TRP A 79 14.82 7.68 17.49
CA TRP A 79 14.15 6.50 16.96
C TRP A 79 14.86 5.18 17.29
N ASP A 80 16.13 5.23 17.67
CA ASP A 80 16.89 4.12 18.25
C ASP A 80 16.32 3.66 19.59
N GLY A 81 15.59 4.55 20.29
CA GLY A 81 14.87 4.23 21.51
C GLY A 81 13.69 3.29 21.33
N PHE A 82 13.23 3.02 20.10
CA PHE A 82 12.12 2.10 19.82
C PHE A 82 12.61 0.67 19.58
N GLY A 83 11.93 -0.29 20.23
CA GLY A 83 12.16 -1.72 20.02
C GLY A 83 11.65 -2.19 18.67
N THR A 84 10.49 -1.67 18.27
CA THR A 84 9.89 -1.94 16.96
C THR A 84 9.58 -0.63 16.26
N VAL A 85 9.93 -0.59 14.97
CA VAL A 85 9.47 0.45 14.06
C VAL A 85 9.08 -0.30 12.79
N VAL A 86 7.84 -0.14 12.31
CA VAL A 86 7.34 -0.70 11.04
C VAL A 86 6.60 0.37 10.25
N ALA A 87 6.64 0.28 8.93
CA ALA A 87 5.95 1.22 8.04
C ALA A 87 4.78 0.51 7.38
N GLY A 88 3.70 1.24 7.16
CA GLY A 88 2.49 0.77 6.50
C GLY A 88 1.46 1.89 6.42
N ASP A 89 0.55 1.85 5.46
CA ASP A 89 -0.56 2.81 5.32
C ASP A 89 -1.67 2.46 6.33
N PHE A 90 -1.61 3.00 7.55
CA PHE A 90 -2.55 2.61 8.60
C PHE A 90 -3.84 3.41 8.55
N ASP A 91 -3.88 4.57 7.90
CA ASP A 91 -5.08 5.42 7.79
C ASP A 91 -5.78 5.36 6.42
N GLY A 92 -5.24 4.61 5.46
CA GLY A 92 -5.81 4.37 4.13
C GLY A 92 -5.64 5.56 3.18
N ASP A 93 -4.76 6.51 3.49
CA ASP A 93 -4.54 7.69 2.66
C ASP A 93 -3.60 7.42 1.47
N GLY A 94 -3.14 6.19 1.30
CA GLY A 94 -2.25 5.72 0.24
C GLY A 94 -0.79 6.09 0.46
N ARG A 95 -0.40 6.63 1.62
CA ARG A 95 0.99 6.89 2.01
C ARG A 95 1.31 6.04 3.23
N SER A 96 2.53 5.54 3.30
CA SER A 96 2.94 4.80 4.48
C SER A 96 3.10 5.74 5.67
N ASP A 97 2.48 5.34 6.77
CA ASP A 97 2.71 5.82 8.12
C ASP A 97 3.84 5.05 8.79
N VAL A 98 4.17 5.43 10.03
CA VAL A 98 5.15 4.70 10.84
C VAL A 98 4.55 4.29 12.18
N PHE A 99 4.45 3.00 12.43
CA PHE A 99 4.16 2.48 13.75
C PHE A 99 5.46 2.30 14.54
N ALA A 100 5.50 2.76 15.79
CA ALA A 100 6.63 2.56 16.70
C ALA A 100 6.18 2.12 18.09
N ALA A 101 6.88 1.13 18.64
CA ALA A 101 6.68 0.65 20.01
C ALA A 101 8.00 0.64 20.78
N PRO A 102 7.98 0.98 22.09
CA PRO A 102 9.17 0.89 22.93
C PRO A 102 9.67 -0.56 23.01
N PRO A 103 10.92 -0.79 23.45
CA PRO A 103 11.39 -2.13 23.75
C PRO A 103 10.50 -2.81 24.80
N VAL A 104 10.32 -4.12 24.66
CA VAL A 104 9.61 -4.92 25.68
C VAL A 104 10.47 -4.95 26.95
N VAL A 105 10.14 -4.08 27.91
CA VAL A 105 10.78 -4.04 29.24
C VAL A 105 10.07 -4.92 30.27
N ASP A 106 8.77 -5.10 30.10
CA ASP A 106 7.92 -5.96 30.91
C ASP A 106 6.95 -6.71 29.98
N SER A 107 7.12 -8.03 29.89
CA SER A 107 6.28 -8.87 29.03
C SER A 107 4.87 -9.11 29.58
N THR A 108 4.51 -8.54 30.73
CA THR A 108 3.20 -8.66 31.37
C THR A 108 2.31 -7.44 31.16
N VAL A 109 2.87 -6.34 30.67
CA VAL A 109 2.15 -5.08 30.43
C VAL A 109 2.10 -4.78 28.94
N ASN A 110 0.98 -4.24 28.49
CA ASN A 110 0.84 -3.77 27.12
C ASN A 110 1.83 -2.62 26.83
N GLN A 111 2.37 -2.59 25.63
CA GLN A 111 3.34 -1.57 25.22
C GLN A 111 2.62 -0.30 24.76
N ASP A 112 3.05 0.86 25.27
CA ASP A 112 2.55 2.18 24.86
C ASP A 112 3.15 2.59 23.52
N ALA A 113 2.46 2.24 22.43
CA ALA A 113 2.92 2.43 21.07
C ALA A 113 2.31 3.67 20.42
N ARG A 114 2.84 4.08 19.26
CA ARG A 114 2.35 5.22 18.49
C ARG A 114 2.29 4.87 17.01
N VAL A 115 1.27 5.39 16.33
CA VAL A 115 1.29 5.54 14.88
C VAL A 115 1.62 6.99 14.58
N TYR A 116 2.70 7.20 13.83
CA TYR A 116 3.11 8.48 13.28
C TYR A 116 2.46 8.61 11.89
N VAL A 117 1.30 9.26 11.85
CA VAL A 117 0.52 9.44 10.62
C VAL A 117 1.27 10.38 9.68
N ASN A 118 1.52 9.92 8.46
CA ASN A 118 2.36 10.59 7.49
C ASN A 118 1.64 11.74 6.80
N THR A 119 1.59 12.87 7.51
CA THR A 119 1.18 14.16 6.96
C THR A 119 2.37 14.98 6.43
N TRP A 120 3.52 14.33 6.23
CA TRP A 120 4.78 15.00 5.91
C TRP A 120 4.76 15.63 4.52
N SER A 121 5.21 16.89 4.42
CA SER A 121 5.12 17.71 3.20
C SER A 121 6.48 18.00 2.55
N GLY A 122 7.54 17.30 2.95
CA GLY A 122 8.87 17.46 2.34
C GLY A 122 9.96 18.04 3.25
N SER A 123 9.64 18.44 4.48
CA SER A 123 10.62 18.92 5.46
C SER A 123 10.16 18.75 6.91
N GLY A 124 11.10 18.65 7.85
CA GLY A 124 10.82 18.52 9.29
C GLY A 124 10.49 17.09 9.74
N PRO A 125 10.24 16.89 11.03
CA PRO A 125 10.01 15.55 11.59
C PRO A 125 8.58 15.04 11.35
N LEU A 126 8.39 13.73 11.48
CA LEU A 126 7.06 13.13 11.66
C LEU A 126 6.49 13.55 13.02
N ALA A 127 5.37 14.26 13.02
CA ALA A 127 4.82 14.90 14.21
C ALA A 127 3.37 14.53 14.55
N SER A 128 2.58 14.07 13.57
CA SER A 128 1.20 13.63 13.84
C SER A 128 1.23 12.26 14.48
N THR A 129 0.73 12.11 15.70
CA THR A 129 0.73 10.82 16.39
C THR A 129 -0.65 10.43 16.88
N VAL A 130 -1.01 9.16 16.66
CA VAL A 130 -2.14 8.49 17.30
C VAL A 130 -1.60 7.50 18.33
N ARG A 131 -2.22 7.46 19.52
CA ARG A 131 -1.87 6.49 20.56
C ARG A 131 -2.32 5.10 20.15
N ALA A 132 -1.42 4.12 20.21
CA ALA A 132 -1.70 2.71 20.00
C ALA A 132 -1.27 1.87 21.22
N SER A 133 -1.70 0.63 21.28
CA SER A 133 -1.30 -0.32 22.31
C SER A 133 -1.02 -1.67 21.65
N ILE A 134 0.05 -2.34 22.05
CA ILE A 134 0.34 -3.72 21.62
C ILE A 134 0.24 -4.65 22.83
N PRO A 135 -0.38 -5.84 22.69
CA PRO A 135 -0.50 -6.79 23.78
C PRO A 135 0.84 -7.12 24.45
N ALA A 136 0.80 -7.37 25.75
CA ALA A 136 1.94 -7.85 26.50
C ALA A 136 2.50 -9.17 25.93
N GLY A 137 3.82 -9.37 26.07
CA GLY A 137 4.45 -10.66 25.76
C GLY A 137 4.46 -11.02 24.27
N THR A 138 4.39 -10.03 23.39
CA THR A 138 4.49 -10.20 21.94
C THR A 138 5.61 -9.34 21.37
N ARG A 139 6.19 -9.80 20.25
CA ARG A 139 6.94 -8.92 19.37
C ARG A 139 6.07 -8.61 18.15
N LEU A 140 5.90 -7.34 17.85
CA LEU A 140 5.38 -6.92 16.56
C LEU A 140 6.47 -7.11 15.50
N VAL A 141 6.10 -7.60 14.32
CA VAL A 141 7.08 -8.02 13.30
C VAL A 141 6.99 -7.25 12.00
N ALA A 142 5.79 -7.04 11.47
CA ALA A 142 5.61 -6.43 10.16
C ALA A 142 4.23 -5.79 10.04
N ALA A 143 4.05 -4.97 9.02
CA ALA A 143 2.80 -4.36 8.64
C ALA A 143 2.50 -4.57 7.14
N GLY A 144 1.23 -4.65 6.78
CA GLY A 144 0.75 -4.87 5.42
C GLY A 144 -0.74 -5.26 5.41
N ASP A 145 -1.45 -4.94 4.32
CA ASP A 145 -2.89 -5.22 4.15
C ASP A 145 -3.18 -6.74 4.14
N LEU A 146 -3.53 -7.32 5.29
CA LEU A 146 -3.73 -8.76 5.43
C LEU A 146 -5.18 -9.17 5.14
N ASN A 147 -6.14 -8.25 5.23
CA ASN A 147 -7.57 -8.49 5.06
C ASN A 147 -8.16 -7.93 3.75
N GLY A 148 -7.35 -7.23 2.94
CA GLY A 148 -7.69 -6.68 1.63
C GLY A 148 -8.60 -5.46 1.69
N ASP A 149 -8.61 -4.71 2.80
CA ASP A 149 -9.47 -3.52 2.95
C ASP A 149 -8.80 -2.21 2.47
N GLY A 150 -7.54 -2.29 2.04
CA GLY A 150 -6.76 -1.15 1.59
C GLY A 150 -6.06 -0.38 2.71
N VAL A 151 -6.11 -0.90 3.94
CA VAL A 151 -5.38 -0.39 5.10
C VAL A 151 -4.41 -1.46 5.57
N ASP A 152 -3.17 -1.07 5.89
CA ASP A 152 -2.18 -2.01 6.38
C ASP A 152 -2.51 -2.47 7.81
N ASP A 153 -2.43 -3.78 8.02
CA ASP A 153 -2.61 -4.42 9.32
C ASP A 153 -1.28 -4.67 10.01
N LEU A 154 -1.32 -5.09 11.27
CA LEU A 154 -0.13 -5.47 12.04
C LEU A 154 -0.04 -6.99 12.26
N LEU A 155 1.15 -7.54 12.03
CA LEU A 155 1.47 -8.94 12.31
C LEU A 155 2.37 -9.06 13.54
N ARG A 156 1.92 -9.81 14.55
CA ARG A 156 2.68 -10.04 15.79
C ARG A 156 2.87 -11.52 16.09
N VAL A 157 3.96 -11.82 16.80
CA VAL A 157 4.27 -13.16 17.30
C VAL A 157 4.29 -13.12 18.83
N SER A 158 3.49 -13.96 19.49
CA SER A 158 3.52 -14.11 20.94
C SER A 158 4.77 -14.84 21.42
N ALA A 159 5.09 -14.72 22.70
CA ALA A 159 6.25 -15.38 23.31
C ALA A 159 6.25 -16.92 23.14
N ASP A 160 5.08 -17.55 23.02
CA ASP A 160 4.93 -18.99 22.77
C ASP A 160 4.86 -19.34 21.26
N GLY A 161 5.21 -18.40 20.39
CA GLY A 161 5.37 -18.62 18.95
C GLY A 161 4.06 -18.73 18.17
N ARG A 162 2.95 -18.20 18.71
CA ARG A 162 1.69 -18.07 17.96
C ARG A 162 1.70 -16.77 17.16
N LEU A 163 1.14 -16.83 15.96
CA LEU A 163 1.03 -15.70 15.06
C LEU A 163 -0.38 -15.11 15.18
N PHE A 164 -0.46 -13.80 15.18
CA PHE A 164 -1.73 -13.10 15.22
C PHE A 164 -1.69 -11.85 14.33
N VAL A 165 -2.86 -11.49 13.80
CA VAL A 165 -3.10 -10.24 13.09
C VAL A 165 -3.85 -9.28 14.02
N GLU A 166 -3.40 -8.03 14.07
CA GLU A 166 -4.16 -6.91 14.62
C GLU A 166 -4.64 -6.06 13.44
N LEU A 167 -5.95 -5.91 13.28
CA LEU A 167 -6.50 -5.09 12.21
C LEU A 167 -6.30 -3.62 12.53
N SER A 168 -5.93 -2.81 11.54
CA SER A 168 -6.01 -1.37 11.69
C SER A 168 -7.47 -0.91 11.60
N SER A 169 -7.83 0.10 12.38
CA SER A 169 -9.10 0.81 12.18
C SER A 169 -8.93 2.33 12.21
N LEU A 170 -7.73 2.79 11.86
CA LEU A 170 -7.40 4.22 11.81
C LEU A 170 -8.14 4.96 10.68
N ALA A 171 -8.54 4.27 9.62
CA ALA A 171 -9.43 4.80 8.59
C ALA A 171 -10.89 5.00 9.09
N GLU A 172 -11.27 4.33 10.19
CA GLU A 172 -12.66 4.29 10.68
C GLU A 172 -12.90 5.26 11.86
N PRO A 173 -13.95 6.11 11.81
CA PRO A 173 -14.24 7.05 12.89
C PRO A 173 -14.60 6.36 14.21
N GLY A 174 -13.80 6.59 15.26
CA GLY A 174 -14.17 6.27 16.66
C GLY A 174 -13.79 4.88 17.16
N ASN A 175 -13.08 4.07 16.37
CA ASN A 175 -12.51 2.79 16.83
C ASN A 175 -11.07 2.98 17.38
N GLY A 176 -10.61 2.00 18.17
CA GLY A 176 -9.21 1.94 18.60
C GLY A 176 -8.26 1.88 17.39
N THR A 177 -6.97 2.11 17.59
CA THR A 177 -6.00 2.17 16.47
C THR A 177 -5.81 0.80 15.82
N PHE A 178 -5.67 -0.23 16.65
CA PHE A 178 -5.52 -1.62 16.23
C PHE A 178 -6.38 -2.54 17.10
N GLY A 179 -6.97 -3.56 16.50
CA GLY A 179 -7.74 -4.58 17.19
C GLY A 179 -7.73 -5.91 16.45
N GLY A 180 -7.29 -6.97 17.09
CA GLY A 180 -7.18 -8.30 16.49
C GLY A 180 -8.27 -9.27 16.90
N PHE A 181 -8.39 -10.34 16.12
CA PHE A 181 -9.19 -11.50 16.46
C PHE A 181 -8.54 -12.24 17.65
N GLY A 182 -9.35 -12.74 18.59
CA GLY A 182 -8.85 -13.43 19.79
C GLY A 182 -8.14 -14.77 19.53
N ALA A 183 -8.17 -15.29 18.31
CA ALA A 183 -7.56 -16.58 17.95
C ALA A 183 -6.30 -16.40 17.07
N PRO A 184 -5.26 -17.23 17.29
CA PRO A 184 -4.06 -17.20 16.46
C PRO A 184 -4.34 -17.68 15.03
N VAL A 185 -3.61 -17.11 14.06
CA VAL A 185 -3.65 -17.49 12.65
C VAL A 185 -2.53 -18.48 12.26
N GLY A 186 -1.68 -18.84 13.22
CA GLY A 186 -0.58 -19.78 13.02
C GLY A 186 0.20 -20.10 14.28
N HIS A 187 1.05 -21.13 14.18
CA HIS A 187 1.92 -21.62 15.26
C HIS A 187 3.34 -21.87 14.75
N GLY A 188 4.33 -21.87 15.65
CA GLY A 188 5.73 -22.14 15.30
C GLY A 188 6.48 -20.94 14.73
N TRP A 189 5.95 -19.72 14.90
CA TRP A 189 6.53 -18.50 14.35
C TRP A 189 7.67 -17.93 15.19
N GLY A 190 7.94 -18.51 16.36
CA GLY A 190 9.06 -18.14 17.22
C GLY A 190 10.44 -18.41 16.61
N SER A 191 10.55 -19.30 15.61
CA SER A 191 11.83 -19.63 14.94
C SER A 191 12.20 -18.69 13.79
N PHE A 192 11.41 -17.63 13.57
CA PHE A 192 11.67 -16.61 12.55
C PHE A 192 12.36 -15.41 13.19
N LYS A 193 13.54 -15.06 12.69
CA LYS A 193 14.29 -13.86 13.11
C LYS A 193 13.65 -12.59 12.57
N GLU A 194 13.23 -12.65 11.31
CA GLU A 194 12.63 -11.54 10.57
C GLU A 194 11.41 -12.04 9.82
N ILE A 195 10.38 -11.20 9.76
CA ILE A 195 9.20 -11.40 8.93
C ILE A 195 8.92 -10.06 8.26
N SER A 196 8.54 -10.11 6.98
CA SER A 196 8.06 -8.99 6.19
C SER A 196 6.76 -9.39 5.53
N LEU A 197 5.94 -8.39 5.18
CA LEU A 197 4.70 -8.59 4.46
C LEU A 197 4.81 -7.93 3.09
N ALA A 198 4.34 -8.62 2.06
CA ALA A 198 4.20 -8.07 0.72
C ALA A 198 3.30 -8.99 -0.12
N ASP A 199 2.52 -8.44 -1.05
CA ASP A 199 1.68 -9.22 -1.96
C ASP A 199 2.52 -9.89 -3.07
N MET A 200 2.90 -11.16 -2.85
CA MET A 200 3.83 -11.91 -3.70
C MET A 200 3.16 -12.61 -4.87
N ASN A 201 1.84 -12.77 -4.83
CA ASN A 201 1.06 -13.41 -5.89
C ASN A 201 0.12 -12.44 -6.64
N ARG A 202 0.07 -11.17 -6.20
CA ARG A 202 -0.72 -10.07 -6.73
C ARG A 202 -2.22 -10.29 -6.61
N ASP A 203 -2.67 -10.90 -5.52
CA ASP A 203 -4.08 -11.15 -5.24
C ASP A 203 -4.74 -10.05 -4.39
N GLY A 204 -3.99 -9.02 -4.01
CA GLY A 204 -4.46 -7.88 -3.21
C GLY A 204 -4.34 -8.11 -1.71
N PHE A 205 -3.79 -9.24 -1.27
CA PHE A 205 -3.51 -9.52 0.13
C PHE A 205 -2.01 -9.63 0.37
N ALA A 206 -1.52 -9.04 1.46
CA ALA A 206 -0.14 -9.16 1.83
C ALA A 206 0.19 -10.61 2.25
N ASP A 207 1.19 -11.19 1.61
CA ASP A 207 1.76 -12.50 1.95
C ASP A 207 2.87 -12.38 2.99
N ILE A 208 3.22 -13.49 3.64
CA ILE A 208 4.24 -13.51 4.68
C ILE A 208 5.55 -14.08 4.15
N ILE A 209 6.62 -13.31 4.25
CA ILE A 209 7.98 -13.76 3.96
C ILE A 209 8.80 -13.72 5.24
N GLY A 210 9.45 -14.81 5.59
CA GLY A 210 10.19 -14.90 6.83
C GLY A 210 11.54 -15.58 6.67
N ARG A 211 12.55 -15.04 7.36
CA ARG A 211 13.85 -15.67 7.53
C ARG A 211 13.87 -16.45 8.83
N ARG A 212 14.13 -17.76 8.75
CA ARG A 212 14.33 -18.63 9.91
C ARG A 212 15.72 -18.49 10.51
N ASP A 213 15.88 -19.01 11.72
CA ASP A 213 17.15 -19.00 12.45
C ASP A 213 18.31 -19.67 11.69
N ASP A 214 18.00 -20.66 10.86
CA ASP A 214 18.92 -21.42 9.99
C ASP A 214 19.28 -20.71 8.67
N GLY A 215 18.79 -19.48 8.46
CA GLY A 215 19.04 -18.71 7.24
C GLY A 215 18.19 -19.13 6.04
N ALA A 216 17.22 -20.03 6.20
CA ALA A 216 16.25 -20.34 5.16
C ALA A 216 15.21 -19.22 5.04
N LEU A 217 14.89 -18.83 3.80
CA LEU A 217 13.82 -17.88 3.49
C LEU A 217 12.57 -18.66 3.10
N TRP A 218 11.44 -18.32 3.73
CA TRP A 218 10.16 -18.99 3.53
C TRP A 218 9.09 -18.00 3.12
N LEU A 219 8.21 -18.43 2.21
CA LEU A 219 7.01 -17.72 1.79
C LEU A 219 5.77 -18.49 2.25
N TYR A 220 4.81 -17.77 2.80
CA TYR A 220 3.49 -18.27 3.15
C TYR A 220 2.47 -17.35 2.48
N LEU A 221 1.79 -17.89 1.47
CA LEU A 221 0.76 -17.13 0.77
C LEU A 221 -0.45 -16.94 1.69
N ASN A 222 -0.94 -15.71 1.74
CA ASN A 222 -2.22 -15.36 2.31
C ASN A 222 -3.33 -16.01 1.47
N ARG A 223 -4.37 -16.52 2.12
CA ARG A 223 -5.52 -17.16 1.48
C ARG A 223 -6.71 -16.22 1.30
N GLY A 224 -6.50 -14.93 1.58
CA GLY A 224 -7.51 -13.88 1.55
C GLY A 224 -8.37 -13.83 2.82
N ALA A 225 -9.17 -12.77 2.91
CA ALA A 225 -10.13 -12.59 3.98
C ALA A 225 -11.36 -13.51 3.81
N GLY A 226 -11.99 -13.82 4.95
CA GLY A 226 -13.30 -14.45 5.02
C GLY A 226 -14.41 -13.47 4.63
N ALA A 227 -15.66 -13.93 4.71
CA ALA A 227 -16.81 -13.07 4.46
C ALA A 227 -16.75 -11.81 5.33
N TRP A 228 -17.13 -10.67 4.75
CA TRP A 228 -17.21 -9.36 5.43
C TRP A 228 -15.87 -8.80 5.95
N GLY A 229 -14.75 -9.10 5.29
CA GLY A 229 -13.43 -8.54 5.67
C GLY A 229 -12.86 -9.14 6.96
N THR A 230 -13.38 -10.27 7.42
CA THR A 230 -12.88 -10.95 8.63
C THR A 230 -11.64 -11.78 8.32
N ILE A 231 -10.67 -11.88 9.25
CA ILE A 231 -9.52 -12.77 9.07
C ILE A 231 -9.83 -14.16 9.64
N PRO A 232 -9.92 -15.21 8.81
CA PRO A 232 -10.07 -16.57 9.31
C PRO A 232 -8.75 -17.04 9.95
N THR A 233 -8.84 -17.95 10.92
CA THR A 233 -7.64 -18.57 11.54
C THR A 233 -6.78 -19.36 10.55
N SER A 234 -7.30 -19.64 9.35
CA SER A 234 -6.61 -20.33 8.26
C SER A 234 -6.06 -19.41 7.18
N ILE A 235 -5.96 -18.10 7.42
CA ILE A 235 -5.50 -17.11 6.43
C ILE A 235 -4.07 -17.41 5.95
N VAL A 236 -3.23 -17.97 6.81
CA VAL A 236 -1.85 -18.30 6.45
C VAL A 236 -1.80 -19.65 5.73
N GLY A 237 -1.36 -19.63 4.48
CA GLY A 237 -1.18 -20.81 3.64
C GLY A 237 -0.01 -21.70 4.06
N PRO A 238 0.20 -22.83 3.34
CA PRO A 238 1.33 -23.70 3.62
C PRO A 238 2.65 -22.99 3.26
N GLY A 239 3.64 -23.11 4.15
CA GLY A 239 4.95 -22.53 3.94
C GLY A 239 5.73 -23.22 2.83
N ARG A 240 6.45 -22.42 2.05
CA ARG A 240 7.38 -22.87 1.01
C ARG A 240 8.74 -22.25 1.24
N GLN A 241 9.79 -23.05 1.27
CA GLN A 241 11.14 -22.51 1.23
C GLN A 241 11.41 -21.93 -0.16
N ILE A 242 11.81 -20.66 -0.20
CA ILE A 242 12.08 -19.88 -1.42
C ILE A 242 13.55 -19.42 -1.52
N GLY A 243 14.35 -19.71 -0.50
CA GLY A 243 15.77 -19.35 -0.47
C GLY A 243 16.54 -20.01 0.67
N TRP A 244 17.86 -19.91 0.60
CA TRP A 244 18.84 -20.44 1.56
C TRP A 244 20.06 -19.51 1.60
N GLY A 245 20.86 -19.56 2.67
CA GLY A 245 22.08 -18.75 2.81
C GLY A 245 21.82 -17.27 3.15
N TRP A 246 20.68 -16.96 3.77
CA TRP A 246 20.34 -15.60 4.22
C TRP A 246 20.85 -15.30 5.63
N ASP A 247 21.63 -16.20 6.24
CA ASP A 247 22.22 -16.06 7.58
C ASP A 247 23.24 -14.92 7.64
N GLY A 248 23.98 -14.65 6.56
CA GLY A 248 24.91 -13.52 6.44
C GLY A 248 24.28 -12.13 6.22
N MET A 249 22.95 -12.03 6.37
CA MET A 249 22.21 -10.77 6.28
C MET A 249 21.80 -10.28 7.67
N ARG A 250 22.04 -8.99 7.92
CA ARG A 250 21.68 -8.29 9.16
C ARG A 250 20.21 -7.89 9.19
N THR A 251 19.67 -7.54 8.02
CA THR A 251 18.28 -7.14 7.84
C THR A 251 17.84 -7.48 6.43
N ILE A 252 16.59 -7.84 6.30
CA ILE A 252 15.88 -8.06 5.05
C ILE A 252 14.59 -7.24 5.11
N VAL A 253 14.28 -6.51 4.04
CA VAL A 253 13.00 -5.85 3.84
C VAL A 253 12.46 -6.22 2.47
N VAL A 254 11.14 -6.35 2.37
CA VAL A 254 10.45 -6.78 1.15
C VAL A 254 9.44 -5.73 0.73
N GLY A 255 9.40 -5.44 -0.57
CA GLY A 255 8.44 -4.52 -1.17
C GLY A 255 8.85 -4.14 -2.59
N ASP A 256 7.97 -3.49 -3.36
CA ASP A 256 8.27 -3.12 -4.75
C ASP A 256 9.27 -1.94 -4.79
N THR A 257 10.54 -2.24 -5.00
CA THR A 257 11.62 -1.24 -5.02
C THR A 257 11.96 -0.79 -6.45
N THR A 258 11.62 -1.61 -7.44
CA THR A 258 11.89 -1.33 -8.85
C THR A 258 10.74 -0.57 -9.52
N GLY A 259 9.54 -0.66 -8.95
CA GLY A 259 8.30 -0.20 -9.54
C GLY A 259 7.89 -1.09 -10.70
N ASP A 260 7.93 -2.40 -10.54
CA ASP A 260 7.46 -3.34 -11.56
C ASP A 260 6.18 -4.08 -11.14
N GLY A 261 5.65 -3.73 -9.97
CA GLY A 261 4.45 -4.29 -9.37
C GLY A 261 4.68 -5.60 -8.64
N TRP A 262 5.94 -6.05 -8.49
CA TRP A 262 6.28 -7.26 -7.75
C TRP A 262 7.20 -6.92 -6.57
N PRO A 263 6.99 -7.53 -5.39
CA PRO A 263 7.84 -7.25 -4.24
C PRO A 263 9.25 -7.79 -4.42
N ASP A 264 10.22 -6.90 -4.37
CA ASP A 264 11.64 -7.18 -4.36
C ASP A 264 12.15 -7.40 -2.93
N VAL A 265 13.41 -7.80 -2.80
CA VAL A 265 14.12 -7.82 -1.52
C VAL A 265 15.27 -6.82 -1.53
N LEU A 266 15.38 -6.03 -0.46
CA LEU A 266 16.65 -5.44 -0.05
C LEU A 266 17.20 -6.17 1.16
N ALA A 267 18.50 -6.40 1.15
CA ALA A 267 19.20 -6.97 2.29
C ALA A 267 20.48 -6.21 2.58
N VAL A 268 20.76 -5.98 3.87
CA VAL A 268 22.06 -5.50 4.32
C VAL A 268 22.88 -6.69 4.75
N ARG A 269 23.97 -6.95 4.04
CA ARG A 269 24.93 -7.99 4.39
C ARG A 269 25.74 -7.57 5.62
N ASP A 270 26.32 -8.53 6.34
CA ASP A 270 27.11 -8.29 7.55
C ASP A 270 28.24 -7.28 7.41
N ASP A 271 28.81 -7.12 6.21
CA ASP A 271 29.84 -6.12 5.88
C ASP A 271 29.27 -4.72 5.54
N GLY A 272 27.96 -4.51 5.69
CA GLY A 272 27.27 -3.25 5.44
C GLY A 272 27.01 -2.95 3.96
N VAL A 273 27.17 -3.92 3.08
CA VAL A 273 26.76 -3.81 1.67
C VAL A 273 25.23 -3.95 1.56
N LEU A 274 24.60 -3.02 0.84
CA LEU A 274 23.18 -3.11 0.50
C LEU A 274 23.04 -3.85 -0.83
N LEU A 275 22.31 -4.96 -0.78
CA LEU A 275 22.00 -5.82 -1.92
C LEU A 275 20.52 -5.69 -2.28
N SER A 276 20.22 -5.66 -3.57
CA SER A 276 18.88 -5.77 -4.12
C SER A 276 18.73 -7.11 -4.83
N TYR A 277 17.57 -7.73 -4.68
CA TYR A 277 17.18 -8.98 -5.30
C TYR A 277 15.81 -8.76 -5.96
N THR A 278 15.83 -8.53 -7.27
CA THR A 278 14.60 -8.23 -8.02
C THR A 278 13.74 -9.48 -8.16
N ASN A 279 12.42 -9.31 -8.05
CA ASN A 279 11.48 -10.40 -8.22
C ASN A 279 11.40 -10.86 -9.69
N SER A 280 11.51 -12.15 -9.94
CA SER A 280 11.35 -12.80 -11.25
C SER A 280 9.91 -13.24 -11.53
N ARG A 281 8.93 -12.70 -10.79
CA ARG A 281 7.48 -12.91 -10.94
C ARG A 281 7.08 -14.37 -10.69
N SER A 282 7.68 -14.95 -9.66
CA SER A 282 7.52 -16.36 -9.30
C SER A 282 7.36 -16.50 -7.80
N VAL A 283 6.40 -17.32 -7.35
CA VAL A 283 6.21 -17.62 -5.92
C VAL A 283 6.99 -18.86 -5.45
N THR A 284 7.84 -19.43 -6.32
CA THR A 284 8.64 -20.62 -6.00
C THR A 284 10.14 -20.34 -5.99
N HIS A 285 10.59 -19.53 -6.94
CA HIS A 285 11.95 -19.01 -7.03
C HIS A 285 11.82 -17.51 -7.33
N PRO A 286 11.42 -16.71 -6.31
CA PRO A 286 11.00 -15.33 -6.52
C PRO A 286 12.14 -14.42 -6.93
N TYR A 287 13.38 -14.69 -6.54
CA TYR A 287 14.42 -13.67 -6.61
C TYR A 287 15.52 -14.01 -7.62
N SER A 288 15.93 -12.97 -8.34
CA SER A 288 17.11 -12.97 -9.21
C SER A 288 18.42 -13.03 -8.40
N ALA A 289 19.55 -13.08 -9.10
CA ALA A 289 20.86 -12.94 -8.47
C ALA A 289 21.00 -11.54 -7.81
N SER A 290 21.66 -11.49 -6.65
CA SER A 290 21.86 -10.25 -5.92
C SER A 290 22.61 -9.20 -6.74
N ARG A 291 22.21 -7.95 -6.60
CA ARG A 291 22.94 -6.78 -7.11
C ARG A 291 23.35 -5.89 -5.96
N GLN A 292 24.62 -5.49 -5.89
CA GLN A 292 25.02 -4.42 -4.99
C GLN A 292 24.46 -3.07 -5.46
N VAL A 293 23.76 -2.41 -4.54
CA VAL A 293 23.07 -1.13 -4.78
C VAL A 293 23.46 -0.05 -3.77
N GLY A 294 24.27 -0.39 -2.78
CA GLY A 294 24.81 0.55 -1.80
C GLY A 294 25.91 -0.06 -0.94
N HIS A 295 26.51 0.77 -0.09
CA HIS A 295 27.51 0.38 0.92
C HIS A 295 27.39 1.33 2.13
N GLY A 296 27.97 0.94 3.28
CA GLY A 296 27.91 1.74 4.51
C GLY A 296 26.61 1.59 5.31
N TRP A 297 25.79 0.60 4.98
CA TRP A 297 24.49 0.36 5.62
C TRP A 297 24.58 -0.41 6.95
N GLY A 298 25.79 -0.78 7.37
CA GLY A 298 26.00 -1.51 8.63
C GLY A 298 25.70 -0.68 9.90
N GLY A 299 25.64 0.64 9.79
CA GLY A 299 25.36 1.57 10.90
C GLY A 299 23.88 1.82 11.20
N PHE A 300 22.97 1.15 10.48
CA PHE A 300 21.52 1.26 10.69
C PHE A 300 21.01 0.08 11.52
N SER A 301 20.15 0.38 12.48
CA SER A 301 19.54 -0.61 13.38
C SER A 301 18.23 -1.17 12.84
N LYS A 302 17.54 -0.42 11.97
CA LYS A 302 16.26 -0.81 11.34
C LYS A 302 16.19 -0.24 9.93
N LEU A 303 15.69 -1.03 8.99
CA LEU A 303 15.34 -0.62 7.63
C LEU A 303 13.88 -0.96 7.37
N MET A 304 13.23 -0.16 6.54
CA MET A 304 11.80 -0.26 6.27
C MET A 304 11.54 0.27 4.86
N LEU A 305 10.72 -0.43 4.09
CA LEU A 305 10.22 0.09 2.82
C LEU A 305 8.88 0.78 3.07
N ALA A 306 8.71 1.96 2.48
CA ALA A 306 7.56 2.81 2.76
C ALA A 306 7.27 3.71 1.56
N ASP A 307 6.01 4.02 1.31
CA ASP A 307 5.67 5.10 0.37
C ASP A 307 5.65 6.45 1.09
N PHE A 308 6.70 7.23 0.89
CA PHE A 308 6.87 8.58 1.43
C PHE A 308 6.87 9.65 0.33
N HIS A 309 6.43 9.30 -0.88
CA HIS A 309 6.39 10.24 -1.98
C HIS A 309 5.44 11.40 -1.67
N THR A 310 5.95 12.62 -1.80
CA THR A 310 5.12 13.82 -1.65
C THR A 310 4.16 13.90 -2.83
N ALA A 311 2.90 13.61 -2.55
CA ALA A 311 1.73 13.72 -3.41
C ALA A 311 1.56 12.59 -4.46
N ARG A 312 0.55 11.75 -4.19
CA ARG A 312 -0.57 11.50 -5.11
C ARG A 312 -0.63 12.61 -6.17
N ALA A 313 -0.37 12.28 -7.44
CA ALA A 313 -0.36 13.24 -8.53
C ALA A 313 -1.60 14.16 -8.49
N THR A 314 -1.45 15.40 -8.02
CA THR A 314 -2.50 16.44 -8.12
C THR A 314 -2.53 17.06 -9.50
N SER A 315 -1.66 16.60 -10.40
CA SER A 315 -1.57 17.01 -11.79
C SER A 315 -1.40 15.79 -12.69
N LEU A 316 -2.35 15.64 -13.60
CA LEU A 316 -2.35 14.70 -14.72
C LEU A 316 -1.44 15.22 -15.84
N SER A 317 -0.27 14.62 -16.04
CA SER A 317 0.57 14.83 -17.22
C SER A 317 0.36 13.69 -18.22
N ILE A 318 -0.27 13.98 -19.36
CA ILE A 318 -0.46 13.03 -20.47
C ILE A 318 0.54 13.40 -21.57
N GLY A 319 1.43 12.48 -21.90
CA GLY A 319 2.34 12.60 -23.03
C GLY A 319 1.67 12.26 -24.37
N PRO A 320 2.23 12.69 -25.51
CA PRO A 320 1.70 12.35 -26.84
C PRO A 320 1.58 10.84 -27.09
N SER A 321 2.42 10.01 -26.44
CA SER A 321 2.43 8.55 -26.58
C SER A 321 1.29 7.84 -25.82
N ASP A 322 0.71 8.49 -24.80
CA ASP A 322 -0.29 7.88 -23.93
C ASP A 322 -1.71 7.91 -24.58
N ILE A 323 -1.89 8.76 -25.59
CA ILE A 323 -3.11 8.88 -26.39
C ILE A 323 -3.19 7.79 -27.47
N ASP A 324 -2.04 7.40 -28.04
CA ASP A 324 -1.99 6.49 -29.18
C ASP A 324 -2.24 5.01 -28.80
N SER A 325 -2.20 4.68 -27.49
CA SER A 325 -2.42 3.32 -26.97
C SER A 325 -3.84 3.03 -26.48
N TYR A 326 -4.76 4.01 -26.44
CA TYR A 326 -6.12 3.79 -25.93
C TYR A 326 -7.00 3.05 -26.94
N GLN A 327 -7.42 1.82 -26.61
CA GLN A 327 -8.28 0.95 -27.44
C GLN A 327 -9.70 0.76 -26.85
N GLY A 328 -10.08 1.56 -25.84
CA GLY A 328 -11.37 1.44 -25.16
C GLY A 328 -12.53 2.12 -25.92
N PRO A 329 -13.80 1.80 -25.57
CA PRO A 329 -14.96 2.46 -26.16
C PRO A 329 -14.94 3.97 -25.90
N ALA A 330 -15.44 4.75 -26.87
CA ALA A 330 -15.56 6.20 -26.73
C ALA A 330 -16.56 6.56 -25.62
N GLY A 331 -16.15 7.42 -24.68
CA GLY A 331 -17.02 7.91 -23.61
C GLY A 331 -16.68 7.45 -22.20
N VAL A 332 -15.56 6.76 -21.98
CA VAL A 332 -15.07 6.49 -20.62
C VAL A 332 -14.82 7.82 -19.90
N MET A 333 -15.43 7.97 -18.73
CA MET A 333 -15.33 9.14 -17.87
C MET A 333 -14.63 8.78 -16.56
N THR A 334 -13.61 9.54 -16.18
CA THR A 334 -13.02 9.45 -14.84
C THR A 334 -13.16 10.79 -14.13
N THR A 335 -13.69 10.77 -12.90
CA THR A 335 -13.82 11.96 -12.07
C THR A 335 -12.47 12.32 -11.45
N VAL A 336 -11.98 13.53 -11.70
CA VAL A 336 -10.63 13.94 -11.27
C VAL A 336 -10.64 14.69 -9.94
N ASN A 337 -11.71 15.43 -9.64
CA ASN A 337 -11.81 16.21 -8.40
C ASN A 337 -13.26 16.53 -7.98
N GLY A 338 -14.23 15.66 -8.28
CA GLY A 338 -15.65 15.84 -7.92
C GLY A 338 -16.39 16.96 -8.68
N ALA A 339 -15.68 17.93 -9.26
CA ALA A 339 -16.23 19.02 -10.06
C ALA A 339 -15.99 18.83 -11.58
N GLN A 340 -15.07 17.95 -11.96
CA GLN A 340 -14.66 17.73 -13.35
C GLN A 340 -14.49 16.23 -13.65
N ALA A 341 -14.83 15.84 -14.87
CA ALA A 341 -14.55 14.52 -15.43
C ALA A 341 -13.69 14.62 -16.70
N LEU A 342 -12.75 13.68 -16.87
CA LEU A 342 -12.05 13.46 -18.13
C LEU A 342 -12.90 12.58 -19.04
N ARG A 343 -12.88 12.83 -20.35
CA ARG A 343 -13.54 12.00 -21.36
C ARG A 343 -12.57 11.61 -22.46
N PHE A 344 -12.56 10.32 -22.80
CA PHE A 344 -11.76 9.78 -23.91
C PHE A 344 -12.63 9.51 -25.15
N SER A 345 -12.07 9.79 -26.34
CA SER A 345 -12.66 9.42 -27.63
C SER A 345 -11.56 9.06 -28.62
N SER A 346 -11.93 8.42 -29.73
CA SER A 346 -11.02 8.15 -30.85
C SER A 346 -10.36 9.40 -31.44
N ASN A 347 -10.88 10.59 -31.13
CA ASN A 347 -10.46 11.86 -31.74
C ASN A 347 -9.79 12.81 -30.74
N GLY A 348 -9.55 12.36 -29.50
CA GLY A 348 -8.85 13.15 -28.47
C GLY A 348 -9.48 13.09 -27.07
N ILE A 349 -8.97 13.95 -26.19
CA ILE A 349 -9.35 14.05 -24.78
C ILE A 349 -10.20 15.30 -24.56
N GLY A 350 -11.27 15.16 -23.77
CA GLY A 350 -12.12 16.26 -23.36
C GLY A 350 -12.27 16.37 -21.85
N TRP A 351 -12.49 17.58 -21.36
CA TRP A 351 -12.85 17.82 -19.95
C TRP A 351 -14.31 18.26 -19.86
N THR A 352 -15.06 17.62 -18.97
CA THR A 352 -16.47 17.90 -18.69
C THR A 352 -16.61 18.53 -17.31
N SER A 353 -17.17 19.73 -17.25
CA SER A 353 -17.57 20.33 -15.97
C SER A 353 -18.85 19.68 -15.44
N LEU A 354 -18.85 19.31 -14.16
CA LEU A 354 -19.97 18.70 -13.45
C LEU A 354 -20.66 19.68 -12.48
N ALA A 355 -20.11 20.88 -12.29
CA ALA A 355 -20.65 21.86 -11.36
C ALA A 355 -21.87 22.61 -11.94
N GLY A 356 -23.06 22.32 -11.39
CA GLY A 356 -24.18 23.27 -11.29
C GLY A 356 -24.86 23.74 -12.58
N GLY A 357 -24.82 22.97 -13.67
CA GLY A 357 -25.49 23.29 -14.94
C GLY A 357 -25.41 22.15 -15.96
N THR A 358 -25.91 22.36 -17.18
CA THR A 358 -25.77 21.37 -18.28
C THR A 358 -24.29 21.06 -18.52
N PRO A 359 -23.85 19.80 -18.43
CA PRO A 359 -22.44 19.45 -18.59
C PRO A 359 -21.90 19.93 -19.94
N THR A 360 -20.86 20.77 -19.91
CA THR A 360 -20.17 21.22 -21.13
C THR A 360 -18.83 20.50 -21.23
N THR A 361 -18.56 19.91 -22.40
CA THR A 361 -17.31 19.20 -22.68
C THR A 361 -16.45 20.03 -23.62
N ARG A 362 -15.24 20.39 -23.21
CA ARG A 362 -14.23 21.02 -24.09
C ARG A 362 -13.25 19.96 -24.58
N TRP A 363 -13.19 19.79 -25.89
CA TRP A 363 -12.29 18.83 -26.56
C TRP A 363 -11.00 19.51 -27.03
N ARG A 364 -9.87 18.82 -26.96
CA ARG A 364 -8.72 19.10 -27.85
C ARG A 364 -8.58 17.96 -28.85
N SER A 365 -8.57 18.30 -30.13
CA SER A 365 -8.10 17.42 -31.20
C SER A 365 -6.57 17.34 -31.13
N SER A 366 -6.02 16.16 -31.45
CA SER A 366 -4.58 15.87 -31.52
C SER A 366 -3.75 17.06 -32.05
N CYS A 367 -2.86 17.60 -31.21
CA CYS A 367 -1.82 18.51 -31.67
C CYS A 367 -0.62 17.66 -32.12
N GLY A 368 -0.19 17.87 -33.37
CA GLY A 368 1.01 17.24 -33.91
C GLY A 368 2.23 17.47 -33.03
N ARG A 369 3.16 16.52 -33.11
CA ARG A 369 4.48 16.53 -32.45
C ARG A 369 5.07 17.93 -32.44
N THR A 370 5.10 18.55 -31.26
CA THR A 370 5.99 19.62 -30.76
C THR A 370 5.21 20.64 -29.92
N SER A 371 5.44 20.62 -28.60
CA SER A 371 5.66 21.76 -27.69
C SER A 371 4.97 21.58 -26.35
N ASP A 372 5.76 21.71 -25.29
CA ASP A 372 5.35 21.79 -23.89
C ASP A 372 4.32 22.91 -23.70
N ALA A 373 3.15 22.55 -23.16
CA ALA A 373 2.21 23.53 -22.63
C ALA A 373 1.59 22.98 -21.34
N ALA A 374 2.19 23.32 -20.20
CA ALA A 374 1.62 23.11 -18.89
C ALA A 374 0.26 23.84 -18.79
N TRP A 375 -0.82 23.11 -18.48
CA TRP A 375 -2.09 23.70 -18.12
C TRP A 375 -2.04 24.18 -16.67
N ARG A 376 -2.36 25.46 -16.43
CA ARG A 376 -2.66 25.98 -15.10
C ARG A 376 -4.19 25.93 -14.88
N PRO A 377 -4.67 25.49 -13.70
CA PRO A 377 -6.09 25.52 -13.38
C PRO A 377 -6.62 26.96 -13.36
N ALA A 378 -7.90 27.12 -13.72
CA ALA A 378 -8.65 28.35 -13.51
C ALA A 378 -9.13 28.45 -12.07
#